data_AF-A0A1I7KM16-F1
#
_entry.id   AF-A0A1I7KM16-F1
#
_cell.length_a   1.000
_cell.length_b   1.000
_cell.length_c   1.000
_cell.angle_alpha   90.00
_cell.angle_beta   90.00
_cell.angle_gamma   90.00
#
_symmetry.space_group_name_H-M   'P 1'
#
loop_
_entity.id
_entity.type
_entity.pdbx_description
1 polymer ?
#
loop_
_entity_poly.entity_id
_entity_poly.type
_entity_poly.pdbx_seq_one_letter_code
_entity_poly.pdbx_strand_id
1 'polypeptide(L)'
;MLHYGLVLEQSRKAKSVRHLYEHLQHKVHRREWIPSIQIDNWFGENGIRVPPQERYRVLNLRLLDEHLSPYFKTNLNLFQMHMMDDKVEVTVYRAPRGWLFVFEDVPSGPKPFGQNGYDTR
;
A
#
# COMPACT_ATOMS: atom_id res chain seq x y z
N MET A 1 4.39 -11.20 7.53
CA MET A 1 5.16 -11.07 6.27
C MET A 1 4.91 -9.67 5.75
N LEU A 2 5.95 -8.96 5.30
CA LEU A 2 5.78 -7.62 4.72
C LEU A 2 5.21 -7.74 3.31
N HIS A 3 4.13 -7.02 3.06
CA HIS A 3 3.56 -6.90 1.73
C HIS A 3 3.92 -5.56 1.12
N TYR A 4 4.04 -5.51 -0.21
CA TYR A 4 4.37 -4.26 -0.88
C TYR A 4 3.57 -4.07 -2.17
N GLY A 5 3.42 -2.82 -2.57
CA GLY A 5 2.93 -2.41 -3.88
C GLY A 5 3.80 -1.27 -4.41
N LEU A 6 4.52 -1.52 -5.50
CA LEU A 6 5.30 -0.50 -6.20
C LEU A 6 4.50 0.03 -7.38
N VAL A 7 4.17 1.31 -7.32
CA VAL A 7 3.54 2.06 -8.43
C VAL A 7 4.66 2.77 -9.20
N LEU A 8 4.93 2.34 -10.42
CA LEU A 8 5.93 2.98 -11.28
C LEU A 8 5.42 4.33 -11.81
N GLU A 9 6.35 5.23 -12.13
CA GLU A 9 6.03 6.58 -12.65
C GLU A 9 5.14 6.57 -13.90
N GLN A 10 5.18 5.51 -14.71
CA GLN A 10 4.34 5.35 -15.90
C GLN A 10 2.90 4.92 -15.59
N SER A 11 2.59 4.51 -14.35
CA SER A 11 1.23 4.14 -13.97
C SER A 11 0.32 5.36 -13.99
N ARG A 12 -0.94 5.17 -14.42
CA ARG A 12 -2.00 6.19 -14.32
C ARG A 12 -2.26 6.66 -12.88
N LYS A 13 -1.84 5.89 -11.87
CA LYS A 13 -2.01 6.22 -10.45
C LYS A 13 -0.84 7.05 -9.90
N ALA A 14 0.31 7.13 -10.59
CA ALA A 14 1.54 7.75 -10.06
C ALA A 14 1.33 9.21 -9.60
N LYS A 15 0.60 10.02 -10.38
CA LYS A 15 0.28 11.41 -10.01
C LYS A 15 -0.51 11.49 -8.70
N SER A 16 -1.51 10.65 -8.53
CA SER A 16 -2.32 10.60 -7.30
C SER A 16 -1.50 10.14 -6.09
N VAL A 17 -0.58 9.21 -6.28
CA VAL A 17 0.35 8.77 -5.22
C VAL A 17 1.30 9.89 -4.82
N ARG A 18 1.84 10.64 -5.79
CA ARG A 18 2.68 11.82 -5.51
C ARG A 18 1.95 12.83 -4.64
N HIS A 19 0.72 13.19 -5.02
CA HIS A 19 -0.09 14.13 -4.25
C HIS A 19 -0.40 13.61 -2.83
N LEU A 20 -0.68 12.31 -2.68
CA LEU A 20 -0.84 11.70 -1.36
C LEU A 20 0.43 11.86 -0.52
N TYR A 21 1.59 11.53 -1.08
CA TYR A 21 2.84 11.61 -0.37
C TYR A 21 3.19 13.05 0.05
N GLU A 22 3.05 14.02 -0.87
CA GLU A 22 3.23 15.45 -0.57
C GLU A 22 2.29 15.92 0.54
N HIS A 23 1.02 15.50 0.49
CA HIS A 23 0.06 15.78 1.55
C HIS A 23 0.52 15.24 2.92
N LEU A 24 1.01 13.99 2.95
CA LEU A 24 1.53 13.37 4.16
C LEU A 24 2.80 14.07 4.69
N GLN A 25 3.67 14.58 3.81
CA GLN A 25 4.84 15.36 4.20
C GLN A 25 4.48 16.62 4.99
N HIS A 26 3.35 17.26 4.67
CA HIS A 26 2.87 18.43 5.39
C HIS A 26 2.19 18.09 6.72
N LYS A 27 1.71 16.86 6.88
CA LYS A 27 0.98 16.40 8.07
C LYS A 27 1.89 15.73 9.10
N VAL A 28 2.90 15.00 8.66
CA VAL A 28 3.76 14.18 9.52
C VAL A 28 5.10 14.88 9.70
N HIS A 29 5.50 15.10 10.95
CA HIS A 29 6.78 15.73 11.26
C HIS A 29 7.94 14.90 10.74
N ARG A 30 8.98 15.57 10.22
CA ARG A 30 10.15 14.91 9.62
C ARG A 30 10.89 13.94 10.55
N ARG A 31 10.82 14.16 11.86
CA ARG A 31 11.39 13.27 12.90
C ARG A 31 10.68 11.91 13.00
N GLU A 32 9.45 11.84 12.50
CA GLU A 32 8.59 10.64 12.49
C GLU A 32 8.68 9.91 11.14
N TRP A 33 9.49 10.42 10.20
CA TRP A 33 9.71 9.74 8.93
C TRP A 33 10.56 8.50 9.17
N ILE A 34 10.15 7.43 8.51
CA ILE A 34 10.84 6.15 8.56
C ILE A 34 12.05 6.24 7.61
N PRO A 35 13.24 5.76 8.03
CA PRO A 35 14.42 5.67 7.18
C PRO A 35 14.19 4.81 5.94
N SER A 36 15.24 4.62 5.14
CA SER A 36 15.14 3.76 3.95
C SER A 36 14.81 2.30 4.28
N ILE A 37 14.20 1.64 3.31
CA ILE A 37 13.86 0.22 3.35
C ILE A 37 14.26 -0.45 2.03
N GLN A 38 14.66 -1.71 2.11
CA GLN A 38 14.85 -2.59 0.97
C GLN A 38 13.87 -3.76 1.09
N ILE A 39 12.97 -3.91 0.13
CA ILE A 39 12.05 -5.06 0.05
C ILE A 39 12.23 -5.71 -1.32
N ASP A 40 12.60 -6.99 -1.31
CA ASP A 40 13.01 -7.71 -2.50
C ASP A 40 14.07 -6.90 -3.28
N ASN A 41 13.74 -6.49 -4.51
CA ASN A 41 14.62 -5.71 -5.39
C ASN A 41 14.32 -4.21 -5.37
N TRP A 42 13.44 -3.74 -4.48
CA TRP A 42 12.95 -2.36 -4.46
C TRP A 42 13.48 -1.59 -3.27
N PHE A 43 14.05 -0.43 -3.56
CA PHE A 43 14.53 0.51 -2.57
C PHE A 43 13.49 1.63 -2.37
N GLY A 44 13.16 1.89 -1.11
CA GLY A 44 12.34 3.02 -0.68
C GLY A 44 13.11 3.90 0.29
N GLU A 45 12.92 5.21 0.21
CA GLU A 45 13.49 6.18 1.14
C GLU A 45 12.41 7.14 1.67
N ASN A 46 12.73 7.77 2.81
CA ASN A 46 11.88 8.78 3.45
C ASN A 46 10.44 8.27 3.65
N GLY A 47 10.28 7.09 4.26
CA GLY A 47 8.97 6.49 4.48
C GLY A 47 8.09 7.36 5.35
N ILE A 48 6.80 7.45 5.03
CA ILE A 48 5.81 8.12 5.86
C ILE A 48 4.72 7.11 6.19
N ARG A 49 4.61 6.78 7.48
CA ARG A 49 3.51 5.96 7.98
C ARG A 49 2.22 6.77 7.86
N VAL A 50 1.24 6.21 7.17
CA VAL A 50 -0.02 6.87 6.91
C VAL A 50 -0.82 6.91 8.21
N PRO A 51 -1.16 8.10 8.74
CA PRO A 51 -1.98 8.21 9.93
C PRO A 51 -3.34 7.52 9.73
N PRO A 52 -3.94 6.92 10.77
CA PRO A 52 -5.24 6.25 10.65
C PRO A 52 -6.32 7.09 9.98
N GLN A 53 -6.34 8.40 10.26
CA GLN A 53 -7.33 9.33 9.68
C GLN A 53 -7.15 9.53 8.18
N GLU A 54 -5.99 9.23 7.61
CA GLU A 54 -5.66 9.42 6.20
C GLU A 54 -5.64 8.11 5.39
N ARG A 55 -5.84 6.94 6.04
CA ARG A 55 -5.81 5.62 5.36
C ARG A 55 -6.83 5.50 4.23
N TYR A 56 -8.00 6.12 4.37
CA TYR A 56 -9.01 6.14 3.31
C TYR A 56 -8.49 6.73 1.98
N ARG A 57 -7.51 7.65 2.02
CA ARG A 57 -6.90 8.19 0.80
C ARG A 57 -6.10 7.14 0.05
N VAL A 58 -5.41 6.26 0.77
CA VAL A 58 -4.69 5.12 0.18
C VAL A 58 -5.68 4.17 -0.47
N LEU A 59 -6.75 3.79 0.26
CA LEU A 59 -7.79 2.90 -0.26
C LEU A 59 -8.46 3.48 -1.52
N ASN A 60 -8.67 4.80 -1.56
CA ASN A 60 -9.23 5.52 -2.71
C ASN A 60 -8.31 5.56 -3.94
N LEU A 61 -7.01 5.27 -3.80
CA LEU A 61 -6.15 5.08 -4.97
C LEU A 61 -6.58 3.86 -5.79
N ARG A 62 -7.29 2.90 -5.18
CA ARG A 62 -7.74 1.65 -5.81
C ARG A 62 -6.59 0.97 -6.54
N LEU A 63 -5.52 0.64 -5.82
CA LEU A 63 -4.32 0.00 -6.37
C LEU A 63 -4.64 -1.37 -7.00
N LEU A 64 -5.72 -2.02 -6.55
CA LEU A 64 -6.30 -3.20 -7.17
C LEU A 64 -6.57 -3.04 -8.68
N ASP A 65 -6.97 -1.85 -9.13
CA ASP A 65 -7.23 -1.58 -10.54
C ASP A 65 -5.95 -1.67 -11.40
N GLU A 66 -4.77 -1.73 -10.77
CA GLU A 66 -3.47 -1.88 -11.43
C GLU A 66 -2.90 -3.31 -11.33
N HIS A 67 -3.61 -4.30 -10.77
CA HIS A 67 -3.01 -5.61 -10.51
C HIS A 67 -2.47 -6.34 -11.76
N LEU A 68 -3.04 -6.09 -12.94
CA LEU A 68 -2.54 -6.60 -14.24
C LEU A 68 -1.67 -5.60 -15.00
N SER A 69 -1.48 -4.39 -14.45
CA SER A 69 -0.69 -3.34 -15.07
C SER A 69 0.79 -3.70 -15.04
N PRO A 70 1.53 -3.56 -16.15
CA PRO A 70 2.98 -3.74 -16.12
C PRO A 70 3.69 -2.71 -15.24
N TYR A 71 2.99 -1.62 -14.89
CA TYR A 71 3.47 -0.50 -14.09
C TYR A 71 3.18 -0.63 -12.59
N PHE A 72 2.62 -1.76 -12.15
CA PHE A 72 2.43 -2.08 -10.74
C PHE A 72 3.11 -3.41 -10.41
N LYS A 73 3.97 -3.42 -9.39
CA LYS A 73 4.66 -4.62 -8.91
C LYS A 73 4.26 -4.89 -7.48
N THR A 74 3.89 -6.11 -7.16
CA THR A 74 3.43 -6.45 -5.82
C THR A 74 3.70 -7.92 -5.52
N ASN A 75 3.89 -8.25 -4.24
CA ASN A 75 3.84 -9.62 -3.73
C ASN A 75 2.47 -9.96 -3.09
N LEU A 76 1.49 -9.06 -3.18
CA LEU A 76 0.11 -9.32 -2.79
C LEU A 76 -0.57 -10.17 -3.86
N ASN A 77 -1.31 -11.18 -3.44
CA ASN A 77 -2.27 -11.81 -4.33
C ASN A 77 -3.56 -10.99 -4.44
N LEU A 78 -4.40 -11.32 -5.42
CA LEU A 78 -5.64 -10.58 -5.70
C LEU A 78 -6.60 -10.55 -4.50
N PHE A 79 -6.71 -11.65 -3.75
CA PHE A 79 -7.55 -11.71 -2.55
C PHE A 79 -7.06 -10.75 -1.47
N GLN A 80 -5.76 -10.70 -1.21
CA GLN A 80 -5.16 -9.79 -0.24
C GLN A 80 -5.42 -8.33 -0.62
N MET A 81 -5.34 -8.00 -1.91
CA MET A 81 -5.67 -6.66 -2.40
C MET A 81 -7.15 -6.30 -2.20
N HIS A 82 -8.07 -7.27 -2.33
CA HIS A 82 -9.50 -7.07 -2.05
C HIS A 82 -9.82 -6.91 -0.56
N MET A 83 -9.03 -7.53 0.31
CA MET A 83 -9.22 -7.48 1.77
C MET A 83 -8.56 -6.26 2.43
N MET A 84 -7.95 -5.37 1.65
CA MET A 84 -7.37 -4.13 2.15
C MET A 84 -8.45 -3.26 2.81
N ASP A 85 -8.31 -3.04 4.12
CA ASP A 85 -9.21 -2.20 4.90
C ASP A 85 -8.46 -1.07 5.63
N ASP A 86 -9.16 -0.33 6.47
CA ASP A 86 -8.61 0.77 7.26
C ASP A 86 -7.77 0.32 8.45
N LYS A 87 -7.70 -0.99 8.73
CA LYS A 87 -6.88 -1.55 9.83
C LYS A 87 -5.47 -1.84 9.37
N VAL A 88 -5.30 -2.19 8.09
CA VAL A 88 -3.98 -2.42 7.47
C VAL A 88 -3.12 -1.17 7.62
N GLU A 89 -1.93 -1.37 8.16
CA GLU A 89 -0.99 -0.27 8.31
C GLU A 89 -0.25 -0.06 6.99
N VAL A 90 -0.12 1.21 6.61
CA VAL A 90 0.50 1.56 5.34
C VAL A 90 1.62 2.54 5.58
N THR A 91 2.76 2.29 4.95
CA THR A 91 3.86 3.23 4.84
C THR A 91 4.14 3.51 3.37
N VAL A 92 4.26 4.78 3.01
CA VAL A 92 4.57 5.20 1.63
C VAL A 92 6.00 5.73 1.59
N TYR A 93 6.81 5.20 0.68
CA TYR A 93 8.19 5.60 0.45
C TYR A 93 8.36 6.19 -0.95
N ARG A 94 9.32 7.10 -1.10
CA ARG A 94 9.84 7.47 -2.42
C ARG A 94 10.74 6.36 -2.92
N ALA A 95 10.57 5.95 -4.17
CA ALA A 95 11.45 4.96 -4.81
C ALA A 95 12.08 5.58 -6.07
N PRO A 96 13.25 5.09 -6.53
CA PRO A 96 13.96 5.68 -7.68
C PRO A 96 13.15 5.78 -8.98
N ARG A 97 12.12 4.94 -9.15
CA ARG A 97 11.27 4.88 -10.36
C ARG A 97 9.77 4.92 -10.05
N GLY A 98 9.39 5.43 -8.88
CA GLY A 98 7.99 5.54 -8.50
C GLY A 98 7.79 5.57 -6.99
N TRP A 99 6.77 4.84 -6.54
CA TRP A 99 6.26 4.95 -5.18
C TRP A 99 6.04 3.58 -4.57
N LEU A 100 6.70 3.32 -3.45
CA LEU A 100 6.66 2.04 -2.76
C LEU A 100 5.70 2.14 -1.58
N PHE A 101 4.62 1.36 -1.64
CA PHE A 101 3.75 1.11 -0.50
C PHE A 101 4.23 -0.14 0.21
N VAL A 102 4.32 -0.06 1.53
CA VAL A 102 4.54 -1.19 2.43
C VAL A 102 3.30 -1.36 3.27
N PHE A 103 2.77 -2.58 3.29
CA PHE A 103 1.57 -2.96 4.00
C PHE A 103 1.91 -3.95 5.11
N GLU A 104 1.47 -3.63 6.32
CA GLU A 104 1.59 -4.47 7.51
C GLU A 104 0.19 -4.88 7.98
N ASP A 105 0.09 -6.05 8.61
CA ASP A 105 -1.19 -6.64 9.06
C ASP A 105 -2.21 -6.92 7.95
N VAL A 106 -1.72 -7.18 6.73
CA VAL A 106 -2.57 -7.65 5.62
C VAL A 106 -3.16 -9.03 5.98
N PRO A 107 -4.50 -9.22 5.88
CA PRO A 107 -5.12 -10.51 6.14
C PRO A 107 -4.53 -11.63 5.27
N SER A 108 -4.18 -12.75 5.89
CA SER A 108 -3.56 -13.90 5.21
C SER A 108 -4.53 -14.66 4.28
N GLY A 109 -5.83 -14.47 4.46
CA GLY A 109 -6.89 -15.14 3.69
C GLY A 109 -8.26 -14.61 4.08
N PRO A 110 -9.31 -14.99 3.33
CA PRO A 110 -10.67 -14.63 3.68
C PRO A 110 -10.95 -15.06 5.11
N LYS A 111 -11.47 -14.12 5.92
CA LYS A 111 -12.02 -14.52 7.22
C LYS A 111 -13.16 -15.49 6.93
N PRO A 112 -13.29 -16.60 7.68
CA PRO A 112 -14.45 -17.46 7.60
C PRO A 112 -15.74 -16.62 7.67
N PHE A 113 -16.57 -16.65 6.62
CA PHE A 113 -17.90 -16.02 6.58
C PHE A 113 -18.99 -17.10 6.63
N GLY A 114 -20.02 -16.87 7.46
CA GLY A 114 -21.10 -17.81 7.77
C GLY A 114 -21.09 -18.29 9.23
N GLN A 115 -22.23 -18.75 9.76
CA GLN A 115 -22.33 -19.28 11.14
C GLN A 115 -21.36 -20.43 11.45
N ASN A 116 -20.86 -21.13 10.41
CA ASN A 116 -19.95 -22.28 10.52
C ASN A 116 -18.60 -22.08 9.79
N GLY A 117 -18.27 -20.85 9.39
CA GLY A 117 -16.94 -20.47 8.93
C GLY A 117 -16.49 -20.85 7.51
N TYR A 118 -17.19 -21.70 6.76
CA TYR A 118 -17.02 -21.78 5.31
C TYR A 118 -18.38 -22.05 4.67
N ASP A 119 -19.08 -21.01 4.23
CA ASP A 119 -20.27 -21.20 3.38
C ASP A 119 -19.81 -21.35 1.92
N THR A 120 -19.97 -22.54 1.35
CA THR A 120 -19.63 -22.88 -0.03
C THR A 120 -20.84 -22.73 -0.96
N ARG A 121 -21.73 -21.77 -0.71
CA ARG A 121 -22.92 -21.50 -1.53
C ARG A 121 -22.75 -20.26 -2.38
#